data_AF-A0A174U3W1-F1
#
_entry.id   AF-A0A174U3W1-F1
#
_cell.length_a   1.000
_cell.length_b   1.000
_cell.length_c   1.000
_cell.angle_alpha   90.00
_cell.angle_beta   90.00
_cell.angle_gamma   90.00
#
_symmetry.space_group_name_H-M   'P 1'
#
loop_
_entity.id
_entity.type
_entity.pdbx_description
1 polymer ?
#
loop_
_entity_poly.entity_id
_entity_poly.type
_entity_poly.pdbx_seq_one_letter_code
_entity_poly.pdbx_strand_id
1 'polypeptide(L)'
;MIRSTLGLREDINHFDIVDVNRLLARRRQNRAGVVYPYERYTYQVAVASLSGFTVQAQEFAATHRIPLLEFDKMPFWSDFWMLLGYDNVSFGDSIRGHRIPAVHMAENQIIEFANEIGRRMAVAVTNSGQLLFLYRITRENNDFSDSYTLHWSNSSHPWELRSGNQVYLFQLPKSIMKLWLENSTNDLELKKEAINCKAGFLSSMIVYYSHHYLPTAKMISIDKYDLERARRNL
;
A
#
# COMPACT_ATOMS: atom_id res chain seq x y z
N MET A 1 20.66 2.59 -2.41
CA MET A 1 21.31 1.27 -2.59
C MET A 1 21.18 0.52 -1.26
N ILE A 2 20.27 -0.45 -1.17
CA ILE A 2 20.07 -1.25 0.04
C ILE A 2 21.08 -2.40 -0.01
N ARG A 3 21.92 -2.53 1.02
CA ARG A 3 22.88 -3.63 1.17
C ARG A 3 22.36 -4.55 2.28
N SER A 4 22.03 -5.79 1.94
CA SER A 4 21.90 -6.86 2.93
C SER A 4 22.95 -7.92 2.66
N THR A 5 23.63 -8.30 3.73
CA THR A 5 24.71 -9.25 3.86
C THR A 5 24.17 -10.67 3.86
N LEU A 6 24.34 -11.40 2.74
CA LEU A 6 24.43 -12.87 2.62
C LEU A 6 24.23 -13.23 1.14
N GLY A 7 25.30 -13.22 0.35
CA GLY A 7 25.41 -13.95 -0.94
C GLY A 7 24.41 -13.67 -2.08
N LEU A 8 23.32 -12.93 -1.86
CA LEU A 8 22.25 -12.61 -2.83
C LEU A 8 22.66 -11.42 -3.72
N ARG A 9 23.92 -11.41 -4.16
CA ARG A 9 24.52 -10.25 -4.83
C ARG A 9 24.01 -10.05 -6.26
N GLU A 10 23.29 -11.00 -6.84
CA GLU A 10 22.96 -10.96 -8.27
C GLU A 10 21.48 -10.68 -8.64
N ASP A 11 20.49 -11.00 -7.81
CA ASP A 11 19.09 -11.01 -8.32
C ASP A 11 18.16 -9.88 -7.87
N ILE A 12 18.49 -9.07 -6.86
CA ILE A 12 17.58 -7.98 -6.42
C ILE A 12 17.68 -6.74 -7.33
N ASN A 13 18.81 -6.55 -8.03
CA ASN A 13 18.99 -5.45 -8.98
C ASN A 13 18.71 -5.84 -10.44
N HIS A 14 18.37 -7.10 -10.71
CA HIS A 14 18.11 -7.60 -12.07
C HIS A 14 16.61 -7.82 -12.33
N PHE A 15 15.74 -6.99 -11.74
CA PHE A 15 14.40 -6.80 -12.29
C PHE A 15 14.53 -5.97 -13.57
N ASP A 16 14.88 -6.62 -14.68
CA ASP A 16 14.76 -6.03 -16.01
C ASP A 16 13.25 -5.81 -16.22
N ILE A 17 12.78 -4.57 -16.08
CA ILE A 17 11.40 -4.20 -16.44
C ILE A 17 11.31 -4.38 -17.95
N VAL A 18 10.87 -5.56 -18.38
CA VAL A 18 10.86 -5.89 -19.80
C VAL A 18 9.62 -5.32 -20.45
N ASP A 19 9.80 -4.24 -21.20
CA ASP A 19 8.76 -3.70 -22.09
C ASP A 19 8.39 -4.73 -23.18
N VAL A 20 7.13 -4.72 -23.61
CA VAL A 20 6.59 -5.56 -24.70
C VAL A 20 7.42 -5.40 -25.97
N ASN A 21 7.89 -4.18 -26.25
CA ASN A 21 8.77 -3.92 -27.40
C ASN A 21 10.13 -4.61 -27.28
N ARG A 22 10.70 -4.68 -26.07
CA ARG A 22 11.93 -5.41 -25.78
C ARG A 22 11.74 -6.93 -25.92
N LEU A 23 10.58 -7.45 -25.51
CA LEU A 23 10.22 -8.86 -25.69
C LEU A 23 10.09 -9.22 -27.19
N LEU A 24 9.45 -8.35 -27.98
CA LEU A 24 9.31 -8.53 -29.43
C LEU A 24 10.66 -8.44 -30.16
N ALA A 25 11.54 -7.54 -29.73
CA ALA A 25 12.90 -7.42 -30.26
C ALA A 25 13.75 -8.68 -29.97
N ARG A 26 13.64 -9.25 -28.76
CA ARG A 26 14.29 -10.53 -28.40
C ARG A 26 13.75 -11.70 -29.23
N ARG A 27 12.45 -11.69 -29.58
CA ARG A 27 11.84 -12.71 -30.45
C ARG A 27 12.39 -12.68 -31.89
N ARG A 28 12.88 -11.52 -32.37
CA ARG A 28 13.47 -11.37 -33.72
C ARG A 28 14.89 -11.89 -33.84
N GLN A 29 15.60 -12.12 -32.73
CA GLN A 29 16.90 -12.79 -32.77
C GLN A 29 16.68 -14.30 -32.88
N ASN A 30 16.75 -14.81 -34.12
CA ASN A 30 16.71 -16.24 -34.47
C ASN A 30 17.86 -17.03 -33.83
N ARG A 31 17.86 -17.20 -32.51
CA ARG A 31 18.69 -18.20 -31.84
C ARG A 31 17.82 -19.43 -31.58
N ALA A 32 18.13 -20.52 -32.27
CA ALA A 32 17.63 -21.86 -31.97
C ALA A 32 18.29 -22.40 -30.68
N GLY A 33 18.12 -21.67 -29.57
CA GLY A 33 18.47 -22.12 -28.23
C GLY A 33 17.23 -22.70 -27.56
N VAL A 34 17.41 -23.72 -26.73
CA VAL A 34 16.37 -24.40 -25.94
C VAL A 34 15.40 -23.36 -25.35
N VAL A 35 14.22 -23.24 -25.95
CA VAL A 35 13.15 -22.38 -25.45
C VAL A 35 12.45 -23.18 -24.37
N TYR A 36 12.80 -22.91 -23.12
CA TYR A 36 12.00 -23.40 -22.01
C TYR A 36 10.61 -22.73 -22.08
N PRO A 37 9.52 -23.51 -22.20
CA PRO A 37 8.17 -22.96 -22.17
C PRO A 37 7.82 -22.61 -20.73
N TYR A 38 8.36 -21.51 -20.23
CA TYR A 38 7.87 -20.91 -19.00
C TYR A 38 6.55 -20.21 -19.30
N GLU A 39 5.51 -20.56 -18.57
CA GLU A 39 4.31 -19.72 -18.49
C GLU A 39 4.72 -18.36 -17.94
N ARG A 40 4.50 -17.32 -18.75
CA ARG A 40 4.87 -15.96 -18.38
C ARG A 40 3.70 -15.32 -17.67
N TYR A 41 3.90 -15.03 -16.40
CA TYR A 41 2.93 -14.30 -15.59
C TYR A 41 3.34 -12.83 -15.53
N THR A 42 2.40 -11.94 -15.84
CA THR A 42 2.56 -10.50 -15.59
C THR A 42 2.20 -10.24 -14.13
N TYR A 43 3.19 -9.93 -13.31
CA TYR A 43 3.02 -9.57 -11.92
C TYR A 43 3.32 -8.08 -11.70
N GLN A 44 2.56 -7.43 -10.82
CA GLN A 44 2.90 -6.11 -10.32
C GLN A 44 3.55 -6.28 -8.96
N VAL A 45 4.79 -5.80 -8.82
CA VAL A 45 5.53 -5.87 -7.55
C VAL A 45 5.20 -4.65 -6.71
N ALA A 46 4.89 -4.89 -5.45
CA ALA A 46 4.84 -3.87 -4.41
C ALA A 46 6.11 -3.92 -3.58
N VAL A 47 6.51 -2.76 -3.04
CA VAL A 47 7.67 -2.69 -2.15
C VAL A 47 7.21 -2.29 -0.76
N ALA A 48 7.60 -3.08 0.23
CA ALA A 48 7.38 -2.78 1.64
C ALA A 48 8.69 -2.38 2.31
N SER A 49 8.61 -1.50 3.30
CA SER A 49 9.74 -1.09 4.13
C SER A 49 9.37 -1.13 5.61
N LEU A 50 10.32 -1.54 6.46
CA LEU A 50 10.15 -1.58 7.91
C LEU A 50 10.28 -0.19 8.57
N SER A 51 10.92 0.76 7.88
CA SER A 51 11.30 2.06 8.47
C SER A 51 11.13 3.22 7.48
N GLY A 52 10.18 3.10 6.55
CA GLY A 52 9.89 4.10 5.53
C GLY A 52 10.77 4.07 4.28
N PHE A 53 10.50 5.00 3.35
CA PHE A 53 11.22 5.14 2.08
C PHE A 53 11.96 6.47 1.95
N THR A 54 13.08 6.47 1.22
CA THR A 54 13.76 7.72 0.82
C THR A 54 12.93 8.47 -0.23
N VAL A 55 13.16 9.78 -0.35
CA VAL A 55 12.46 10.63 -1.34
C VAL A 55 12.68 10.09 -2.77
N GLN A 56 13.91 9.71 -3.11
CA GLN A 56 14.23 9.17 -4.43
C GLN A 56 13.49 7.85 -4.72
N ALA A 57 13.36 6.99 -3.70
CA ALA A 57 12.60 5.74 -3.83
C ALA A 57 11.10 6.01 -4.03
N GLN A 58 10.56 7.01 -3.34
CA GLN A 58 9.16 7.43 -3.50
C GLN A 58 8.89 8.05 -4.88
N GLU A 59 9.78 8.89 -5.39
CA GLU A 59 9.67 9.49 -6.72
C GLU A 59 9.76 8.43 -7.82
N PHE A 60 10.72 7.51 -7.70
CA PHE A 60 10.84 6.38 -8.60
C PHE A 60 9.58 5.51 -8.58
N ALA A 61 9.08 5.18 -7.39
CA ALA A 61 7.88 4.37 -7.23
C ALA A 61 6.64 5.08 -7.80
N ALA A 62 6.49 6.39 -7.57
CA ALA A 62 5.39 7.17 -8.13
C ALA A 62 5.42 7.20 -9.67
N THR A 63 6.61 7.36 -10.26
CA THR A 63 6.79 7.37 -11.72
C THR A 63 6.39 6.05 -12.36
N HIS A 64 6.72 4.93 -11.71
CA HIS A 64 6.48 3.58 -12.23
C HIS A 64 5.21 2.94 -11.66
N ARG A 65 4.39 3.68 -10.91
CA ARG A 65 3.17 3.20 -10.23
C ARG A 65 3.43 1.95 -9.37
N ILE A 66 4.58 1.93 -8.71
CA ILE A 66 4.94 0.90 -7.74
C ILE A 66 4.29 1.30 -6.42
N PRO A 67 3.38 0.48 -5.87
CA PRO A 67 2.79 0.77 -4.58
C PRO A 67 3.83 0.55 -3.47
N LEU A 68 3.84 1.48 -2.52
CA LEU A 68 4.73 1.47 -1.37
C LEU A 68 3.93 1.22 -0.09
N LEU A 69 4.48 0.41 0.81
CA LEU A 69 3.88 0.12 2.10
C LEU A 69 4.92 0.28 3.22
N GLU A 70 4.80 1.34 4.02
CA GLU A 70 5.63 1.56 5.20
C GLU A 70 5.01 0.83 6.39
N PHE A 71 5.64 -0.25 6.89
CA PHE A 71 5.07 -1.05 7.98
C PHE A 71 4.97 -0.25 9.28
N ASP A 72 5.93 0.62 9.57
CA ASP A 72 5.90 1.49 10.77
C ASP A 72 4.72 2.45 10.84
N LYS A 73 4.00 2.64 9.72
CA LYS A 73 2.78 3.43 9.62
C LYS A 73 1.51 2.58 9.61
N MET A 74 1.62 1.28 9.86
CA MET A 74 0.49 0.35 9.91
C MET A 74 0.27 -0.19 11.32
N PRO A 75 -0.99 -0.40 11.74
CA PRO A 75 -1.30 -0.83 13.10
C PRO A 75 -0.76 -2.22 13.43
N PHE A 76 -0.63 -3.11 12.44
CA PHE A 76 -0.07 -4.45 12.66
C PHE A 76 1.42 -4.42 13.07
N TRP A 77 2.10 -3.28 12.95
CA TRP A 77 3.53 -3.20 13.26
C TRP A 77 3.84 -3.38 14.74
N SER A 78 3.03 -2.81 15.63
CA SER A 78 3.16 -3.04 17.07
C SER A 78 2.96 -4.51 17.42
N ASP A 79 1.97 -5.15 16.79
CA ASP A 79 1.67 -6.57 17.00
C ASP A 79 2.82 -7.46 16.52
N PHE A 80 3.46 -7.09 15.40
CA PHE A 80 4.64 -7.78 14.90
C PHE A 80 5.82 -7.68 15.88
N TRP A 81 6.08 -6.50 16.45
CA TRP A 81 7.16 -6.34 17.43
C TRP A 81 6.90 -7.10 18.74
N MET A 82 5.64 -7.10 19.19
CA MET A 82 5.21 -7.90 20.34
C MET A 82 5.42 -9.39 20.07
N LEU A 83 5.08 -9.86 18.87
CA LEU A 83 5.37 -11.24 18.44
C LEU A 83 6.87 -11.54 18.52
N LEU A 84 7.73 -10.57 18.16
CA LEU A 84 9.18 -10.68 18.25
C LEU A 84 9.77 -10.59 19.67
N GLY A 85 8.93 -10.40 20.70
CA GLY A 85 9.36 -10.31 22.11
C GLY A 85 9.87 -8.93 22.52
N TYR A 86 9.41 -7.87 21.86
CA TYR A 86 9.67 -6.47 22.23
C TYR A 86 8.41 -5.84 22.83
N ASP A 87 8.52 -5.28 24.04
CA ASP A 87 7.43 -4.56 24.71
C ASP A 87 7.47 -3.04 24.43
N ASN A 88 6.33 -2.37 24.64
CA ASN A 88 6.12 -0.91 24.52
C ASN A 88 6.36 -0.31 23.14
N VAL A 89 5.85 -0.95 22.08
CA VAL A 89 5.86 -0.37 20.72
C VAL A 89 4.51 0.28 20.43
N SER A 90 4.45 1.60 20.62
CA SER A 90 3.30 2.43 20.23
C SER A 90 3.34 2.77 18.74
N PHE A 91 2.17 2.87 18.12
CA PHE A 91 2.04 3.36 16.75
C PHE A 91 2.65 4.76 16.59
N GLY A 92 3.66 4.89 15.72
CA GLY A 92 4.29 6.18 15.40
C GLY A 92 5.43 6.62 16.33
N ASP A 93 5.84 5.81 17.31
CA ASP A 93 6.90 6.17 18.26
C ASP A 93 8.23 5.47 17.96
N SER A 94 9.35 6.10 18.35
CA SER A 94 10.70 5.53 18.12
C SER A 94 10.94 4.34 19.06
N ILE A 95 11.36 3.21 18.50
CA ILE A 95 11.57 1.94 19.22
C ILE A 95 12.53 2.15 20.40
N ARG A 96 12.03 1.98 21.63
CA ARG A 96 12.83 1.84 22.86
C ARG A 96 12.40 0.57 23.60
N GLY A 97 12.67 -0.60 23.02
CA GLY A 97 12.28 -1.89 23.60
C GLY A 97 13.38 -2.52 24.45
N HIS A 98 13.04 -2.95 25.67
CA HIS A 98 13.80 -3.96 26.41
C HIS A 98 13.63 -5.32 25.72
N ARG A 99 14.72 -6.04 25.46
CA ARG A 99 14.70 -7.35 24.81
C ARG A 99 14.30 -8.41 25.83
N ILE A 100 13.15 -9.05 25.67
CA ILE A 100 12.83 -10.28 26.40
C ILE A 100 13.63 -11.42 25.75
N PRO A 101 14.27 -12.32 26.52
CA PRO A 101 15.00 -13.46 25.95
C PRO A 101 14.07 -14.27 25.06
N ALA A 102 14.40 -14.35 23.77
CA ALA A 102 13.59 -15.00 22.76
C ALA A 102 13.39 -16.49 23.10
N VAL A 103 12.19 -16.84 23.55
CA VAL A 103 11.69 -18.21 23.40
C VAL A 103 11.64 -18.50 21.90
N HIS A 104 12.10 -19.68 21.49
CA HIS A 104 12.11 -20.12 20.09
C HIS A 104 10.78 -19.78 19.40
N MET A 105 10.75 -18.67 18.66
CA MET A 105 9.63 -18.33 17.81
C MET A 105 9.56 -19.37 16.70
N ALA A 106 8.46 -20.10 16.65
CA ALA A 106 8.22 -21.01 15.56
C ALA A 106 7.93 -20.19 14.31
N GLU A 107 8.62 -20.49 13.20
CA GLU A 107 8.37 -19.92 11.87
C GLU A 107 6.87 -19.88 11.53
N ASN A 108 6.12 -20.90 11.97
CA ASN A 108 4.67 -21.00 11.85
C ASN A 108 3.92 -19.78 12.42
N GLN A 109 4.36 -19.21 13.55
CA GLN A 109 3.70 -18.04 14.13
C GLN A 109 3.86 -16.80 13.26
N ILE A 110 5.03 -16.62 12.63
CA ILE A 110 5.29 -15.52 11.70
C ILE A 110 4.45 -15.71 10.43
N ILE A 111 4.35 -16.95 9.93
CA ILE A 111 3.52 -17.28 8.77
C ILE A 111 2.03 -17.01 9.06
N GLU A 112 1.53 -17.46 10.21
CA GLU A 112 0.15 -17.21 10.64
C GLU A 112 -0.16 -15.72 10.78
N PHE A 113 0.79 -14.97 11.35
CA PHE A 113 0.68 -13.52 11.47
C PHE A 113 0.63 -12.83 10.10
N ALA A 114 1.50 -13.21 9.18
CA ALA A 114 1.50 -12.68 7.80
C ALA A 114 0.20 -13.04 7.06
N ASN A 115 -0.32 -14.26 7.23
CA ASN A 115 -1.60 -14.68 6.68
C ASN A 115 -2.76 -13.85 7.24
N GLU A 116 -2.74 -13.51 8.54
CA GLU A 116 -3.76 -12.65 9.15
C GLU A 116 -3.72 -11.23 8.58
N ILE A 117 -2.53 -10.66 8.38
CA ILE A 117 -2.39 -9.36 7.68
C ILE A 117 -2.97 -9.48 6.26
N GLY A 118 -2.63 -10.54 5.53
CA GLY A 118 -3.15 -10.81 4.19
C GLY A 118 -4.68 -10.89 4.13
N ARG A 119 -5.32 -11.53 5.11
CA ARG A 119 -6.80 -11.61 5.23
C ARG A 119 -7.47 -10.25 5.49
N ARG A 120 -6.71 -9.28 6.01
CA ARG A 120 -7.16 -7.91 6.26
C ARG A 120 -6.80 -6.95 5.13
N MET A 121 -5.97 -7.39 4.18
CA MET A 121 -5.58 -6.61 3.02
C MET A 121 -6.64 -6.64 1.92
N ALA A 122 -6.84 -5.49 1.32
CA ALA A 122 -7.41 -5.34 -0.01
C ALA A 122 -6.51 -4.46 -0.86
N VAL A 123 -6.56 -4.63 -2.18
CA VAL A 123 -5.79 -3.85 -3.13
C VAL A 123 -6.74 -3.01 -3.96
N ALA A 124 -6.59 -1.69 -3.92
CA ALA A 124 -7.40 -0.78 -4.70
C ALA A 124 -6.61 -0.21 -5.87
N VAL A 125 -7.23 -0.14 -7.05
CA VAL A 125 -6.75 0.62 -8.21
C VAL A 125 -7.58 1.89 -8.31
N THR A 126 -6.93 3.04 -8.19
CA THR A 126 -7.59 4.35 -8.35
C THR A 126 -7.92 4.64 -9.81
N ASN A 127 -8.75 5.65 -10.06
CA ASN A 127 -9.01 6.14 -11.42
C ASN A 127 -7.75 6.67 -12.14
N SER A 128 -6.70 7.06 -11.40
CA SER A 128 -5.38 7.41 -11.96
C SER A 128 -4.51 6.20 -12.29
N GLY A 129 -4.98 4.98 -12.00
CA GLY A 129 -4.25 3.73 -12.19
C GLY A 129 -3.19 3.46 -11.12
N GLN A 130 -3.27 4.15 -9.97
CA GLN A 130 -2.37 3.91 -8.84
C GLN A 130 -2.90 2.78 -7.97
N LEU A 131 -1.99 1.94 -7.48
CA LEU A 131 -2.30 0.90 -6.52
C LEU A 131 -2.22 1.43 -5.09
N LEU A 132 -3.20 1.06 -4.27
CA LEU A 132 -3.27 1.33 -2.84
C LEU A 132 -3.48 0.03 -2.07
N PHE A 133 -2.79 -0.09 -0.93
CA PHE A 133 -3.02 -1.17 0.03
C PHE A 133 -3.97 -0.69 1.12
N LEU A 134 -5.11 -1.36 1.24
CA LEU A 134 -6.15 -1.07 2.22
C LEU A 134 -6.05 -2.10 3.34
N TYR A 135 -5.71 -1.66 4.56
CA TYR A 135 -5.69 -2.51 5.76
C TYR A 135 -6.96 -2.35 6.56
N ARG A 136 -7.77 -3.40 6.62
CA ARG A 136 -8.97 -3.42 7.46
C ARG A 136 -8.60 -3.45 8.94
N ILE A 137 -9.16 -2.51 9.71
CA ILE A 137 -9.02 -2.46 11.18
C ILE A 137 -10.24 -3.02 11.92
N THR A 138 -11.37 -3.17 11.24
CA THR A 138 -12.60 -3.75 11.76
C THR A 138 -12.52 -5.30 11.82
N ARG A 139 -13.30 -5.90 12.72
CA ARG A 139 -13.21 -7.34 13.07
C ARG A 139 -13.85 -8.29 12.06
N GLU A 140 -14.69 -7.79 11.17
CA GLU A 140 -15.44 -8.60 10.19
C GLU A 140 -14.58 -8.98 8.98
N ASN A 141 -15.15 -9.52 7.91
CA ASN A 141 -14.42 -9.79 6.66
C ASN A 141 -14.25 -8.51 5.83
N ASN A 142 -13.39 -8.56 4.82
CA ASN A 142 -13.36 -7.51 3.82
C ASN A 142 -14.72 -7.48 3.11
N ASP A 143 -15.34 -6.32 3.17
CA ASP A 143 -16.60 -6.01 2.53
C ASP A 143 -16.60 -4.53 2.17
N PHE A 144 -17.16 -4.22 1.01
CA PHE A 144 -17.15 -2.89 0.43
C PHE A 144 -18.56 -2.55 -0.04
N SER A 145 -19.11 -1.45 0.48
CA SER A 145 -20.33 -0.83 -0.05
C SER A 145 -20.05 -0.12 -1.38
N ASP A 146 -21.11 0.25 -2.11
CA ASP A 146 -20.96 0.94 -3.40
C ASP A 146 -20.35 2.34 -3.23
N SER A 147 -20.60 2.97 -2.08
CA SER A 147 -19.99 4.24 -1.69
C SER A 147 -18.95 4.09 -0.57
N TYR A 148 -18.04 5.06 -0.50
CA TYR A 148 -17.11 5.21 0.62
C TYR A 148 -16.86 6.69 0.96
N THR A 149 -16.41 6.92 2.18
CA THR A 149 -15.90 8.22 2.62
C THR A 149 -14.41 8.15 2.92
N LEU A 150 -13.72 9.28 2.76
CA LEU A 150 -12.30 9.41 3.04
C LEU A 150 -12.07 10.43 4.14
N HIS A 151 -11.31 10.02 5.15
CA HIS A 151 -10.91 10.89 6.26
C HIS A 151 -9.39 10.93 6.37
N TRP A 152 -8.90 12.13 6.65
CA TRP A 152 -7.50 12.38 6.93
C TRP A 152 -7.41 13.33 8.11
N SER A 153 -6.62 12.94 9.10
CA SER A 153 -6.43 13.69 10.34
C SER A 153 -5.09 14.45 10.34
N ASN A 154 -3.98 13.79 9.97
CA ASN A 154 -2.64 14.36 10.00
C ASN A 154 -1.66 13.61 9.07
N SER A 155 -0.57 14.25 8.65
CA SER A 155 0.46 13.72 7.76
C SER A 155 1.22 12.51 8.33
N SER A 156 1.27 12.39 9.65
CA SER A 156 1.91 11.27 10.35
C SER A 156 1.05 10.00 10.44
N HIS A 157 -0.24 10.08 10.10
CA HIS A 157 -1.19 8.98 10.22
C HIS A 157 -1.70 8.54 8.84
N PRO A 158 -2.02 7.24 8.67
CA PRO A 158 -2.62 6.74 7.44
C PRO A 158 -4.00 7.36 7.20
N TRP A 159 -4.40 7.33 5.94
CA TRP A 159 -5.74 7.73 5.51
C TRP A 159 -6.75 6.67 5.92
N GLU A 160 -7.93 7.12 6.33
CA GLU A 160 -9.07 6.24 6.61
C GLU A 160 -10.03 6.24 5.42
N LEU A 161 -10.34 5.04 4.92
CA LEU A 161 -11.44 4.79 4.00
C LEU A 161 -12.53 4.04 4.78
N ARG A 162 -13.74 4.60 4.79
CA ARG A 162 -14.91 3.96 5.40
C ARG A 162 -15.87 3.51 4.31
N SER A 163 -16.21 2.23 4.30
CA SER A 163 -17.16 1.66 3.34
C SER A 163 -18.09 0.69 4.07
N GLY A 164 -19.37 1.03 4.13
CA GLY A 164 -20.33 0.33 4.99
C GLY A 164 -19.89 0.36 6.44
N ASN A 165 -19.83 -0.83 7.06
CA ASN A 165 -19.38 -1.00 8.45
C ASN A 165 -17.86 -1.22 8.57
N GLN A 166 -17.13 -1.24 7.46
CA GLN A 166 -15.69 -1.48 7.47
C GLN A 166 -14.89 -0.18 7.43
N VAL A 167 -13.76 -0.20 8.13
CA VAL A 167 -12.77 0.88 8.09
C VAL A 167 -11.44 0.30 7.64
N TYR A 168 -10.85 0.96 6.65
CA TYR A 168 -9.58 0.60 6.05
C TYR A 168 -8.57 1.73 6.20
N LEU A 169 -7.33 1.38 6.56
CA LEU A 169 -6.21 2.29 6.62
C LEU A 169 -5.33 2.13 5.38
N PHE A 170 -4.88 3.24 4.80
CA PHE A 170 -3.97 3.20 3.66
C PHE A 170 -2.99 4.37 3.65
N GLN A 171 -1.90 4.20 2.92
CA GLN A 171 -0.91 5.24 2.69
C GLN A 171 -1.07 5.80 1.29
N LEU A 172 -0.96 7.12 1.17
CA LEU A 172 -0.79 7.76 -0.12
C LEU A 172 0.70 7.93 -0.41
N PRO A 173 1.13 7.80 -1.68
CA PRO A 173 2.47 8.21 -2.09
C PRO A 173 2.76 9.64 -1.62
N LYS A 174 3.93 9.86 -1.01
CA LYS A 174 4.32 11.19 -0.51
C LYS A 174 4.36 12.25 -1.61
N SER A 175 4.56 11.88 -2.86
CA SER A 175 4.46 12.78 -4.02
C SER A 175 3.05 13.36 -4.19
N ILE A 176 2.00 12.56 -3.97
CA ILE A 176 0.61 13.02 -3.98
C ILE A 176 0.36 13.92 -2.77
N MET A 177 0.81 13.51 -1.58
CA MET A 177 0.70 14.36 -0.38
C MET A 177 1.44 15.69 -0.54
N LYS A 178 2.60 15.68 -1.20
CA LYS A 178 3.43 16.87 -1.45
C LYS A 178 2.74 17.83 -2.42
N LEU A 179 2.17 17.33 -3.52
CA LEU A 179 1.31 18.14 -4.40
C LEU A 179 0.17 18.83 -3.65
N TRP A 180 -0.34 18.20 -2.59
CA TRP A 180 -1.43 18.77 -1.77
C TRP A 180 -0.92 19.81 -0.77
N LEU A 181 0.19 19.50 -0.10
CA LEU A 181 0.77 20.35 0.96
C LEU A 181 1.50 21.58 0.41
N GLU A 182 2.11 21.49 -0.77
CA GLU A 182 2.85 22.61 -1.39
C GLU A 182 1.92 23.68 -1.98
N ASN A 183 0.69 23.31 -2.35
CA ASN A 183 -0.31 24.23 -2.89
C ASN A 183 -1.15 24.93 -1.81
N SER A 184 -0.94 24.63 -0.53
CA SER A 184 -1.70 25.22 0.57
C SER A 184 -0.85 26.23 1.35
N THR A 185 -1.22 27.51 1.28
CA THR A 185 -0.58 28.58 2.08
C THR A 185 -1.28 28.82 3.42
N ASN A 186 -2.53 28.37 3.57
CA ASN A 186 -3.34 28.50 4.78
C ASN A 186 -4.26 27.27 4.98
N ASP A 187 -4.79 27.09 6.19
CA ASP A 187 -5.59 25.92 6.61
C ASP A 187 -6.85 25.71 5.75
N LEU A 188 -7.44 26.82 5.26
CA LEU A 188 -8.58 26.79 4.33
C LEU A 188 -8.19 26.22 2.95
N GLU A 189 -7.05 26.63 2.41
CA GLU A 189 -6.55 26.12 1.13
C GLU A 189 -6.18 24.64 1.24
N LEU A 190 -5.62 24.23 2.38
CA LEU A 190 -5.30 22.83 2.65
C LEU A 190 -6.57 21.95 2.62
N LYS A 191 -7.66 22.41 3.22
CA LYS A 191 -8.96 21.71 3.16
C LYS A 191 -9.53 21.67 1.75
N LYS A 192 -9.40 22.77 0.99
CA LYS A 192 -9.87 22.85 -0.39
C LYS A 192 -9.11 21.89 -1.31
N GLU A 193 -7.78 21.84 -1.21
CA GLU A 193 -6.96 20.92 -1.99
C GLU A 193 -7.22 19.46 -1.61
N ALA A 194 -7.37 19.15 -0.31
CA ALA A 194 -7.77 17.82 0.11
C ALA A 194 -9.11 17.36 -0.52
N ILE A 195 -10.09 18.27 -0.64
CA ILE A 195 -11.36 18.00 -1.31
C ILE A 195 -11.17 17.81 -2.82
N ASN A 196 -10.38 18.66 -3.47
CA ASN A 196 -10.09 18.55 -4.91
C ASN A 196 -9.44 17.20 -5.24
N CYS A 197 -8.55 16.74 -4.38
CA CYS A 197 -7.84 15.50 -4.64
C CYS A 197 -8.68 14.25 -4.34
N LYS A 198 -9.57 14.31 -3.33
CA LYS A 198 -10.64 13.31 -3.16
C LYS A 198 -11.51 13.22 -4.42
N ALA A 199 -11.88 14.35 -4.99
CA ALA A 199 -12.70 14.40 -6.21
C ALA A 199 -11.95 13.97 -7.48
N GLY A 200 -10.65 14.25 -7.56
CA GLY A 200 -9.84 14.02 -8.76
C GLY A 200 -9.21 12.62 -8.81
N PHE A 201 -8.47 12.23 -7.77
CA PHE A 201 -7.65 11.02 -7.75
C PHE A 201 -8.28 9.83 -7.03
N LEU A 202 -9.28 10.09 -6.18
CA LEU A 202 -9.88 9.09 -5.31
C LEU A 202 -11.41 9.14 -5.41
N SER A 203 -11.96 9.45 -6.60
CA SER A 203 -13.40 9.52 -6.81
C SER A 203 -14.03 8.16 -7.08
N SER A 204 -13.26 7.24 -7.66
CA SER A 204 -13.68 5.85 -7.86
C SER A 204 -12.46 4.94 -7.87
N MET A 205 -12.67 3.72 -7.40
CA MET A 205 -11.65 2.69 -7.31
C MET A 205 -12.24 1.34 -7.68
N ILE A 206 -11.41 0.44 -8.23
CA ILE A 206 -11.72 -0.98 -8.27
C ILE A 206 -10.92 -1.63 -7.14
N VAL A 207 -11.61 -2.32 -6.24
CA VAL A 207 -10.98 -2.98 -5.09
C VAL A 207 -11.01 -4.48 -5.29
N TYR A 208 -9.84 -5.10 -5.18
CA TYR A 208 -9.61 -6.54 -5.18
C TYR A 208 -9.41 -7.02 -3.75
N TYR A 209 -10.19 -8.00 -3.33
CA TYR A 209 -10.15 -8.52 -1.96
C TYR A 209 -10.62 -9.97 -1.92
N SER A 210 -10.32 -10.65 -0.82
CA SER A 210 -10.85 -11.99 -0.54
C SER A 210 -12.18 -11.87 0.18
N HIS A 211 -13.23 -12.48 -0.38
CA HIS A 211 -14.54 -12.59 0.25
C HIS A 211 -14.87 -14.08 0.37
N HIS A 212 -15.05 -14.57 1.60
CA HIS A 212 -15.21 -16.01 1.87
C HIS A 212 -14.15 -16.89 1.18
N TYR A 213 -12.88 -16.45 1.21
CA TYR A 213 -11.72 -17.12 0.59
C TYR A 213 -11.70 -17.10 -0.95
N LEU A 214 -12.65 -16.44 -1.59
CA LEU A 214 -12.70 -16.30 -3.04
C LEU A 214 -12.21 -14.90 -3.46
N PRO A 215 -11.36 -14.81 -4.50
CA PRO A 215 -10.95 -13.53 -5.05
C PRO A 215 -12.17 -12.81 -5.64
N THR A 216 -12.38 -11.58 -5.19
CA THR A 216 -13.52 -10.74 -5.59
C THR A 216 -13.01 -9.36 -5.99
N ALA A 217 -13.69 -8.73 -6.94
CA ALA A 217 -13.45 -7.35 -7.32
C ALA A 217 -14.75 -6.55 -7.25
N LYS A 218 -14.68 -5.31 -6.76
CA LYS A 218 -15.83 -4.40 -6.72
C LYS A 218 -15.41 -2.98 -7.07
N MET A 219 -16.22 -2.33 -7.91
CA MET A 219 -16.08 -0.90 -8.14
C MET A 219 -16.80 -0.14 -7.03
N ILE A 220 -16.09 0.82 -6.42
CA ILE A 220 -16.61 1.69 -5.38
C ILE A 220 -16.38 3.14 -5.77
N SER A 221 -17.25 4.03 -5.32
CA SER A 221 -17.18 5.46 -5.60
C SER A 221 -17.25 6.29 -4.33
N ILE A 222 -16.61 7.46 -4.33
CA ILE A 222 -16.71 8.37 -3.20
C ILE A 222 -18.16 8.84 -3.03
N ASP A 223 -18.62 8.97 -1.79
CA ASP A 223 -19.94 9.54 -1.50
C ASP A 223 -19.99 11.00 -1.97
N LYS A 224 -20.81 11.24 -3.00
CA LYS A 224 -20.95 12.56 -3.63
C LYS A 224 -21.61 13.57 -2.69
N TYR A 225 -22.57 13.14 -1.86
CA TYR A 225 -23.28 14.05 -0.95
C TYR A 225 -22.37 14.53 0.17
N ASP A 226 -21.53 13.64 0.70
CA ASP A 226 -20.53 14.01 1.70
C ASP A 226 -19.44 14.90 1.12
N LEU A 227 -19.00 14.63 -0.12
CA LEU A 227 -18.04 15.49 -0.83
C LEU A 227 -18.61 16.89 -1.07
N GLU A 228 -19.88 17.00 -1.48
CA GLU A 228 -20.58 18.28 -1.66
C GLU A 228 -20.82 19.01 -0.33
N ARG A 229 -21.11 18.28 0.75
CA ARG A 229 -21.24 18.87 2.08
C ARG A 229 -19.91 19.44 2.56
N ALA A 230 -18.81 18.73 2.36
CA ALA A 230 -17.47 19.22 2.68
C ALA A 230 -17.12 20.50 1.89
N ARG A 231 -17.51 20.57 0.60
CA ARG A 231 -17.34 21.78 -0.22
C ARG A 231 -18.14 22.99 0.28
N ARG A 232 -19.34 22.77 0.79
CA ARG A 232 -20.22 23.83 1.33
C ARG A 232 -19.76 24.36 2.69
N ASN A 233 -18.97 23.59 3.43
CA ASN A 233 -18.49 23.91 4.77
C ASN A 233 -17.04 24.48 4.76
N LEU A 234 -16.48 24.74 3.58
CA LEU A 234 -15.26 25.55 3.41
C LEU A 234 -15.58 27.03 3.62
#